data_AF-A0A4D6KJT8-F1
#
_entry.id   AF-A0A4D6KJT8-F1
#
_cell.length_a   1.000
_cell.length_b   1.000
_cell.length_c   1.000
_cell.angle_alpha   90.00
_cell.angle_beta   90.00
_cell.angle_gamma   90.00
#
_symmetry.space_group_name_H-M   'P 1'
#
loop_
_entity.id
_entity.type
_entity.pdbx_description
1 polymer ?
#
loop_
_entity_poly.entity_id
_entity_poly.type
_entity_poly.pdbx_seq_one_letter_code
_entity_poly.pdbx_strand_id
1 'polypeptide(L)'
;MAMALPYLLTSIPTLLLLLHASLSASAQSIHHEINQINVKISHLESVLEESNKRLKESDVYLEECDKRVNELSEQIHHLQSTLSTLKADSLLVERQNKALEEEVQLLWHTLRKNNFDLHILKSKAQETEERLEEVTSKVEKMDAIVNEQWIQVQHLEQALHITKVRTLRARRLTSVTRCTFLKFFNILLDDLRALYSYVFGERTAVSSLISQAMDKLKRCFSLTRMYHHQLQGYIKYQMERNELTASLANDELVFFLASALIIFPLMSAWMLLSS
;
A
#
# COMPACT_ATOMS: atom_id res chain seq x y z
N MET A 1 27.20 -189.36 20.95
CA MET A 1 26.02 -188.63 21.48
C MET A 1 26.09 -187.21 20.94
N ALA A 2 25.49 -186.85 19.80
CA ALA A 2 24.05 -186.70 19.53
C ALA A 2 23.38 -185.76 20.56
N MET A 3 22.64 -184.70 20.27
CA MET A 3 22.00 -184.14 19.06
C MET A 3 21.43 -182.74 19.44
N ALA A 4 20.97 -181.98 18.42
CA ALA A 4 19.98 -180.88 18.47
C ALA A 4 20.45 -179.40 18.49
N LEU A 5 20.79 -178.87 17.30
CA LEU A 5 20.01 -177.93 16.45
C LEU A 5 18.80 -177.12 17.06
N PRO A 6 18.27 -176.04 16.43
CA PRO A 6 18.71 -174.63 16.44
C PRO A 6 17.51 -173.62 16.54
N TYR A 7 17.43 -172.70 17.50
CA TYR A 7 16.35 -171.68 17.48
C TYR A 7 16.78 -170.38 18.16
N LEU A 8 17.35 -169.44 17.40
CA LEU A 8 17.35 -167.99 17.74
C LEU A 8 17.88 -167.09 16.60
N LEU A 9 17.97 -167.58 15.35
CA LEU A 9 18.31 -166.75 14.18
C LEU A 9 17.09 -166.02 13.57
N THR A 10 15.88 -166.18 14.13
CA THR A 10 14.64 -165.56 13.63
C THR A 10 14.27 -164.23 14.30
N SER A 11 15.06 -163.73 15.26
CA SER A 11 14.76 -162.46 15.93
C SER A 11 15.36 -161.23 15.21
N ILE A 12 16.34 -161.42 14.33
CA ILE A 12 17.08 -160.31 13.69
C ILE A 12 16.32 -159.66 12.52
N PRO A 13 15.64 -160.38 11.60
CA PRO A 13 14.94 -159.71 10.48
C PRO A 13 13.67 -158.97 10.93
N THR A 14 13.02 -159.42 12.02
CA THR A 14 11.89 -158.72 12.66
C THR A 14 12.33 -157.51 13.46
N LEU A 15 13.46 -157.55 14.17
CA LEU A 15 14.07 -156.36 14.80
C LEU A 15 14.58 -155.35 13.75
N LEU A 16 15.12 -155.80 12.62
CA LEU A 16 15.59 -154.94 11.54
C LEU A 16 14.43 -154.29 10.76
N LEU A 17 13.31 -155.00 10.54
CA LEU A 17 12.08 -154.41 10.00
C LEU A 17 11.40 -153.46 11.00
N LEU A 18 11.40 -153.75 12.31
CA LEU A 18 10.90 -152.82 13.32
C LEU A 18 11.80 -151.59 13.44
N LEU A 19 13.12 -151.73 13.36
CA LEU A 19 14.06 -150.61 13.30
C LEU A 19 13.89 -149.81 12.01
N HIS A 20 13.70 -150.43 10.85
CA HIS A 20 13.46 -149.70 9.61
C HIS A 20 12.11 -149.00 9.60
N ALA A 21 11.04 -149.62 10.12
CA ALA A 21 9.73 -149.00 10.24
C ALA A 21 9.72 -147.87 11.28
N SER A 22 10.41 -148.02 12.42
CA SER A 22 10.54 -146.97 13.43
C SER A 22 11.50 -145.84 13.01
N LEU A 23 12.57 -146.13 12.27
CA LEU A 23 13.47 -145.14 11.69
C LEU A 23 12.83 -144.41 10.49
N SER A 24 12.00 -145.09 9.70
CA SER A 24 11.22 -144.49 8.60
C SER A 24 10.06 -143.64 9.13
N ALA A 25 9.35 -144.09 10.16
CA ALA A 25 8.32 -143.32 10.85
C ALA A 25 8.92 -142.09 11.58
N SER A 26 10.09 -142.24 12.21
CA SER A 26 10.86 -141.13 12.79
C SER A 26 11.35 -140.15 11.72
N ALA A 27 11.85 -140.64 10.58
CA ALA A 27 12.30 -139.79 9.48
C ALA A 27 11.14 -139.04 8.81
N GLN A 28 9.96 -139.66 8.68
CA GLN A 28 8.74 -139.00 8.19
C GLN A 28 8.19 -137.97 9.17
N SER A 29 8.28 -138.23 10.49
CA SER A 29 7.94 -137.25 11.54
C SER A 29 8.85 -136.02 11.50
N ILE A 30 10.17 -136.24 11.40
CA ILE A 30 11.16 -135.16 11.29
C ILE A 30 10.97 -134.39 9.97
N HIS A 31 10.70 -135.08 8.86
CA HIS A 31 10.44 -134.44 7.57
C HIS A 31 9.15 -133.61 7.58
N HIS A 32 8.10 -134.06 8.28
CA HIS A 32 6.88 -133.29 8.48
C HIS A 32 7.12 -132.03 9.32
N GLU A 33 7.87 -132.13 10.42
CA GLU A 33 8.26 -130.97 11.24
C GLU A 33 9.11 -129.97 10.47
N ILE A 34 10.10 -130.44 9.70
CA ILE A 34 10.93 -129.59 8.82
C ILE A 34 10.05 -128.88 7.78
N ASN A 35 9.12 -129.59 7.15
CA ASN A 35 8.20 -128.99 6.19
C ASN A 35 7.27 -127.96 6.86
N GLN A 36 6.80 -128.21 8.08
CA GLN A 36 5.99 -127.27 8.84
C GLN A 36 6.79 -126.01 9.23
N ILE A 37 8.05 -126.18 9.64
CA ILE A 37 8.97 -125.08 9.93
C ILE A 37 9.24 -124.27 8.66
N ASN A 38 9.49 -124.91 7.52
CA ASN A 38 9.70 -124.23 6.25
C ASN A 38 8.48 -123.38 5.84
N VAL A 39 7.26 -123.91 5.98
CA VAL A 39 6.04 -123.13 5.72
C VAL A 39 5.93 -121.92 6.66
N LYS A 40 6.28 -122.08 7.95
CA LYS A 40 6.31 -120.97 8.92
C LYS A 40 7.38 -119.94 8.57
N ILE A 41 8.57 -120.36 8.13
CA ILE A 41 9.64 -119.47 7.69
C ILE A 41 9.18 -118.67 6.48
N SER A 42 8.64 -119.32 5.45
CA SER A 42 8.12 -118.61 4.26
C SER A 42 6.98 -117.66 4.59
N HIS A 43 6.11 -118.00 5.54
CA HIS A 43 5.07 -117.09 6.02
C HIS A 43 5.68 -115.87 6.75
N LEU A 44 6.64 -116.08 7.66
CA LEU A 44 7.31 -115.00 8.37
C LEU A 44 8.11 -114.10 7.43
N GLU A 45 8.77 -114.65 6.41
CA GLU A 45 9.46 -113.90 5.36
C GLU A 45 8.48 -113.03 4.58
N SER A 46 7.29 -113.55 4.23
CA SER A 46 6.24 -112.78 3.56
C SER A 46 5.73 -111.63 4.43
N VAL A 47 5.49 -111.88 5.73
CA VAL A 47 5.04 -110.83 6.67
C VAL A 47 6.15 -109.79 6.88
N LEU A 48 7.41 -110.23 6.97
CA LEU A 48 8.56 -109.34 7.07
C LEU A 48 8.66 -108.44 5.84
N GLU A 49 8.55 -108.99 4.64
CA GLU A 49 8.62 -108.22 3.39
C GLU A 49 7.45 -107.22 3.28
N GLU A 50 6.22 -107.62 3.62
CA GLU A 50 5.08 -106.71 3.67
C GLU A 50 5.28 -105.59 4.70
N SER A 51 5.74 -105.93 5.91
CA SER A 51 6.03 -104.95 6.95
C SER A 51 7.14 -103.98 6.55
N ASN A 52 8.17 -104.46 5.86
CA ASN A 52 9.28 -103.66 5.35
C ASN A 52 8.82 -102.72 4.22
N LYS A 53 7.94 -103.18 3.33
CA LYS A 53 7.32 -102.34 2.31
C LYS A 53 6.49 -101.23 2.95
N ARG A 54 5.65 -101.57 3.95
CA ARG A 54 4.86 -100.58 4.70
C ARG A 54 5.74 -99.57 5.43
N LEU A 55 6.87 -100.01 6.01
CA LEU A 55 7.83 -99.11 6.64
C LEU A 55 8.43 -98.13 5.62
N LYS A 56 8.83 -98.60 4.43
CA LYS A 56 9.34 -97.71 3.35
C LYS A 56 8.31 -96.68 2.89
N GLU A 57 7.06 -97.08 2.71
CA GLU A 57 5.97 -96.15 2.37
C GLU A 57 5.75 -95.11 3.47
N SER A 58 5.79 -95.54 4.73
CA SER A 58 5.72 -94.64 5.88
C SER A 58 6.90 -93.67 5.96
N ASP A 59 8.11 -94.10 5.60
CA ASP A 59 9.32 -93.29 5.62
C ASP A 59 9.24 -92.13 4.59
N VAL A 60 8.77 -92.44 3.37
CA VAL A 60 8.54 -91.41 2.33
C VAL A 60 7.48 -90.40 2.78
N TYR A 61 6.40 -90.88 3.40
CA TYR A 61 5.36 -89.99 3.95
C TYR A 61 5.92 -89.07 5.04
N LEU A 62 6.75 -89.60 5.95
CA LEU A 62 7.41 -88.80 6.99
C LEU A 62 8.36 -87.75 6.39
N GLU A 63 9.11 -88.09 5.34
CA GLU A 63 9.98 -87.14 4.64
C GLU A 63 9.18 -85.98 4.00
N GLU A 64 8.00 -86.26 3.45
CA GLU A 64 7.13 -85.22 2.92
C GLU A 64 6.48 -84.36 4.01
N CYS A 65 6.10 -84.97 5.14
CA CYS A 65 5.68 -84.24 6.33
C CYS A 65 6.78 -83.30 6.84
N ASP A 66 8.03 -83.74 6.88
CA ASP A 66 9.17 -82.93 7.33
C ASP A 66 9.41 -81.74 6.38
N LYS A 67 9.31 -81.95 5.07
CA LYS A 67 9.36 -80.86 4.07
C LYS A 67 8.28 -79.80 4.30
N ARG A 68 7.03 -80.23 4.54
CA ARG A 68 5.92 -79.30 4.85
C ARG A 68 6.16 -78.55 6.16
N VAL A 69 6.68 -79.21 7.19
CA VAL A 69 7.01 -78.57 8.47
C VAL A 69 8.08 -77.51 8.28
N ASN A 70 9.13 -77.80 7.50
CA ASN A 70 10.19 -76.83 7.20
C ASN A 70 9.65 -75.61 6.43
N GLU A 71 8.81 -75.81 5.41
CA GLU A 71 8.18 -74.72 4.66
C GLU A 71 7.28 -73.84 5.55
N LEU A 72 6.47 -74.45 6.41
CA LEU A 72 5.65 -73.71 7.38
C LEU A 72 6.53 -72.95 8.39
N SER A 73 7.67 -73.49 8.81
CA SER A 73 8.60 -72.81 9.69
C SER A 73 9.21 -71.57 9.03
N GLU A 74 9.58 -71.66 7.75
CA GLU A 74 10.07 -70.52 6.97
C GLU A 74 8.99 -69.43 6.84
N GLN A 75 7.74 -69.80 6.55
CA GLN A 75 6.62 -68.87 6.49
C GLN A 75 6.37 -68.18 7.83
N ILE A 76 6.42 -68.92 8.94
CA ILE A 76 6.29 -68.36 10.29
C ILE A 76 7.39 -67.33 10.54
N HIS A 77 8.64 -67.62 10.18
CA HIS A 77 9.74 -66.67 10.33
C HIS A 77 9.56 -65.42 9.46
N HIS A 78 9.11 -65.56 8.22
CA HIS A 78 8.79 -64.41 7.36
C HIS A 78 7.68 -63.54 7.97
N LEU A 79 6.60 -64.17 8.47
CA LEU A 79 5.50 -63.46 9.13
C LEU A 79 5.96 -62.77 10.42
N GLN A 80 6.83 -63.40 11.21
CA GLN A 80 7.40 -62.78 12.41
C GLN A 80 8.28 -61.57 12.07
N SER A 81 9.07 -61.65 11.00
CA SER A 81 9.89 -60.54 10.52
C SER A 81 9.02 -59.37 10.06
N THR A 82 8.03 -59.63 9.21
CA THR A 82 7.09 -58.60 8.71
C THR A 82 6.25 -57.97 9.82
N LEU A 83 5.83 -58.74 10.82
CA LEU A 83 5.14 -58.21 12.00
C LEU A 83 6.07 -57.29 12.80
N SER A 84 7.34 -57.67 12.95
CA SER A 84 8.33 -56.86 13.66
C SER A 84 8.61 -55.53 12.95
N THR A 85 8.72 -55.54 11.61
CA THR A 85 8.89 -54.31 10.83
C THR A 85 7.64 -53.43 10.91
N LEU A 86 6.45 -54.01 10.72
CA LEU A 86 5.19 -53.27 10.80
C LEU A 86 4.98 -52.64 12.19
N LYS A 87 5.38 -53.35 13.25
CA LYS A 87 5.34 -52.82 14.62
C LYS A 87 6.28 -51.64 14.80
N ALA A 88 7.48 -51.69 14.24
CA ALA A 88 8.41 -50.56 14.28
C ALA A 88 7.86 -49.34 13.52
N ASP A 89 7.29 -49.56 12.34
CA ASP A 89 6.67 -48.52 11.51
C ASP A 89 5.46 -47.90 12.20
N SER A 90 4.61 -48.73 12.81
CA SER A 90 3.46 -48.25 13.60
C SER A 90 3.88 -47.34 14.75
N LEU A 91 4.95 -47.69 15.49
CA LEU A 91 5.49 -46.84 16.55
C LEU A 91 6.10 -45.55 16.02
N LEU A 92 6.67 -45.56 14.80
CA LEU A 92 7.18 -44.36 14.15
C LEU A 92 6.03 -43.40 13.80
N VAL A 93 4.99 -43.90 13.16
CA VAL A 93 3.79 -43.13 12.80
C VAL A 93 3.12 -42.55 14.04
N GLU A 94 3.02 -43.32 15.13
CA GLU A 94 2.46 -42.83 16.40
C GLU A 94 3.24 -41.63 16.96
N ARG A 95 4.58 -41.67 16.93
CA ARG A 95 5.40 -40.52 17.36
C ARG A 95 5.21 -39.30 16.46
N GLN A 96 5.12 -39.52 15.14
CA GLN A 96 4.88 -38.44 14.19
C GLN A 96 3.52 -37.78 14.39
N ASN A 97 2.47 -38.59 14.60
CA ASN A 97 1.13 -38.10 14.90
C ASN A 97 1.13 -37.26 16.18
N LYS A 98 1.78 -37.74 17.25
CA LYS A 98 1.87 -36.99 18.51
C LYS A 98 2.60 -35.66 18.34
N ALA A 99 3.71 -35.64 17.60
CA ALA A 99 4.45 -34.40 17.32
C ALA A 99 3.57 -33.41 16.53
N LEU A 100 2.81 -33.90 15.54
CA LEU A 100 1.90 -33.08 14.76
C LEU A 100 0.73 -32.54 15.60
N GLU A 101 0.18 -33.35 16.51
CA GLU A 101 -0.86 -32.90 17.46
C GLU A 101 -0.35 -31.77 18.35
N GLU A 102 0.88 -31.86 18.87
CA GLU A 102 1.51 -30.81 19.67
C GLU A 102 1.70 -29.52 18.85
N GLU A 103 2.12 -29.62 17.59
CA GLU A 103 2.23 -28.47 16.68
C GLU A 103 0.87 -27.82 16.40
N VAL A 104 -0.17 -28.62 16.12
CA VAL A 104 -1.53 -28.13 15.91
C VAL A 104 -2.06 -27.41 17.16
N GLN A 105 -1.78 -27.92 18.36
CA GLN A 105 -2.14 -27.25 19.61
C GLN A 105 -1.41 -25.90 19.76
N LEU A 106 -0.10 -25.85 19.47
CA LEU A 106 0.67 -24.60 19.52
C LEU A 106 0.14 -23.55 18.53
N LEU A 107 -0.17 -23.97 17.30
CA LEU A 107 -0.78 -23.11 16.30
C LEU A 107 -2.14 -22.60 16.76
N TRP A 108 -2.96 -23.43 17.39
CA TRP A 108 -4.25 -23.02 17.97
C TRP A 108 -4.11 -21.97 19.07
N HIS A 109 -3.14 -22.12 19.97
CA HIS A 109 -2.86 -21.12 21.00
C HIS A 109 -2.39 -19.79 20.40
N THR A 110 -1.51 -19.87 19.40
CA THR A 110 -1.00 -18.70 18.67
C THR A 110 -2.13 -17.98 17.93
N LEU A 111 -3.01 -18.73 17.25
CA LEU A 111 -4.17 -18.20 16.56
C LEU A 111 -5.11 -17.46 17.52
N ARG A 112 -5.39 -18.04 18.69
CA ARG A 112 -6.22 -17.38 19.73
C ARG A 112 -5.61 -16.06 20.18
N LYS A 113 -4.30 -16.02 20.44
CA LYS A 113 -3.60 -14.81 20.84
C LYS A 113 -3.69 -13.74 19.75
N ASN A 114 -3.37 -14.11 18.51
CA ASN A 114 -3.43 -13.19 17.37
C ASN A 114 -4.85 -12.65 17.14
N ASN A 115 -5.89 -13.47 17.33
CA ASN A 115 -7.27 -13.01 17.23
C ASN A 115 -7.61 -11.96 18.29
N PHE A 116 -7.16 -12.16 19.52
CA PHE A 116 -7.35 -11.19 20.60
C PHE A 116 -6.60 -9.87 20.30
N ASP A 117 -5.34 -9.96 19.88
CA ASP A 117 -4.53 -8.80 19.50
C ASP A 117 -5.15 -8.04 18.32
N LEU A 118 -5.74 -8.76 17.35
CA LEU A 118 -6.49 -8.17 16.23
C LEU A 118 -7.70 -7.38 16.70
N HIS A 119 -8.47 -7.91 17.65
CA HIS A 119 -9.60 -7.18 18.23
C HIS A 119 -9.17 -5.90 18.94
N ILE A 120 -8.07 -5.93 19.71
CA ILE A 120 -7.50 -4.74 20.35
C ILE A 120 -7.04 -3.72 19.31
N LEU A 121 -6.35 -4.18 18.26
CA LEU A 121 -5.87 -3.27 17.22
C LEU A 121 -7.04 -2.64 16.46
N LYS A 122 -8.09 -3.41 16.19
CA LYS A 122 -9.32 -2.92 15.57
C LYS A 122 -10.01 -1.84 16.42
N SER A 123 -10.14 -2.05 17.73
CA SER A 123 -10.75 -1.05 18.61
C SER A 123 -9.93 0.24 18.68
N LYS A 124 -8.59 0.12 18.73
CA LYS A 124 -7.69 1.28 18.69
C LYS A 124 -7.79 2.05 17.36
N ALA A 125 -7.85 1.32 16.24
CA ALA A 125 -8.00 1.94 14.93
C ALA A 125 -9.31 2.73 14.84
N GLN A 126 -10.42 2.15 15.33
CA GLN A 126 -11.71 2.83 15.38
C GLN A 126 -11.67 4.08 16.27
N GLU A 127 -11.08 4.01 17.47
CA GLU A 127 -10.92 5.18 18.35
C GLU A 127 -10.11 6.30 17.65
N THR A 128 -9.04 5.94 16.93
CA THR A 128 -8.26 6.94 16.19
C THR A 128 -9.01 7.53 15.00
N GLU A 129 -9.89 6.75 14.36
CA GLU A 129 -10.74 7.21 13.25
C GLU A 129 -11.80 8.21 13.75
N GLU A 130 -12.47 7.90 14.86
CA GLU A 130 -13.44 8.81 15.50
C GLU A 130 -12.79 10.14 15.90
N ARG A 131 -11.59 10.09 16.47
CA ARG A 131 -10.81 11.30 16.81
C ARG A 131 -10.39 12.09 15.58
N LEU A 132 -10.04 11.41 14.49
CA LEU A 132 -9.68 12.06 13.24
C LEU A 132 -10.89 12.76 12.62
N GLU A 133 -12.07 12.14 12.65
CA GLU A 133 -13.32 12.74 12.20
C GLU A 133 -13.67 14.00 13.01
N GLU A 134 -13.50 13.94 14.33
CA GLU A 134 -13.69 15.11 15.20
C GLU A 134 -12.76 16.26 14.81
N VAL A 135 -11.45 15.99 14.65
CA VAL A 135 -10.46 17.00 14.24
C VAL A 135 -10.78 17.55 12.86
N THR A 136 -11.17 16.69 11.92
CA THR A 136 -11.53 17.09 10.55
C THR A 136 -12.72 18.05 10.57
N SER A 137 -13.77 17.75 11.33
CA SER A 137 -14.92 18.64 11.48
C SER A 137 -14.56 20.00 12.09
N LYS A 138 -13.59 20.05 13.01
CA LYS A 138 -13.08 21.32 13.57
C LYS A 138 -12.28 22.11 12.54
N VAL A 139 -11.48 21.44 11.72
CA VAL A 139 -10.73 22.07 10.63
C VAL A 139 -11.68 22.67 9.59
N GLU A 140 -12.73 21.95 9.20
CA GLU A 140 -13.75 22.48 8.27
C GLU A 140 -14.45 23.73 8.82
N LYS A 141 -14.83 23.72 10.11
CA LYS A 141 -15.39 24.91 10.78
C LYS A 141 -14.42 26.08 10.77
N MET A 142 -13.13 25.81 11.01
CA MET A 142 -12.11 26.85 11.01
C MET A 142 -11.85 27.39 9.60
N ASP A 143 -11.84 26.54 8.57
CA ASP A 143 -11.73 26.94 7.17
C ASP A 143 -12.86 27.89 6.76
N ALA A 144 -14.11 27.57 7.14
CA ALA A 144 -15.25 28.45 6.92
C ALA A 144 -15.09 29.83 7.59
N ILE A 145 -14.59 29.86 8.84
CA ILE A 145 -14.31 31.12 9.55
C ILE A 145 -13.20 31.91 8.87
N VAL A 146 -12.10 31.25 8.47
CA VAL A 146 -10.97 31.89 7.80
C VAL A 146 -11.39 32.47 6.46
N ASN A 147 -12.21 31.76 5.68
CA ASN A 147 -12.76 32.26 4.42
C ASN A 147 -13.63 33.52 4.63
N GLU A 148 -14.51 33.53 5.64
CA GLU A 148 -15.33 34.70 5.97
C GLU A 148 -14.45 35.89 6.43
N GLN A 149 -13.48 35.64 7.32
CA GLN A 149 -12.54 36.66 7.76
C GLN A 149 -11.71 37.22 6.60
N TRP A 150 -11.30 36.37 5.64
CA TRP A 150 -10.59 36.81 4.44
C TRP A 150 -11.43 37.76 3.58
N ILE A 151 -12.71 37.44 3.36
CA ILE A 151 -13.65 38.32 2.64
C ILE A 151 -13.78 39.67 3.36
N GLN A 152 -13.89 39.66 4.69
CA GLN A 152 -13.97 40.89 5.49
C GLN A 152 -12.70 41.74 5.40
N VAL A 153 -11.52 41.12 5.46
CA VAL A 153 -10.24 41.81 5.26
C VAL A 153 -10.18 42.45 3.87
N GLN A 154 -10.58 41.73 2.82
CA GLN A 154 -10.65 42.28 1.46
C GLN A 154 -11.57 43.51 1.37
N HIS A 155 -12.76 43.46 1.99
CA HIS A 155 -13.65 44.62 2.04
C HIS A 155 -13.07 45.80 2.82
N LEU A 156 -12.40 45.55 3.94
CA LEU A 156 -11.72 46.59 4.73
C LEU A 156 -10.58 47.23 3.95
N GLU A 157 -9.77 46.44 3.24
CA GLU A 157 -8.69 46.94 2.37
C GLU A 157 -9.24 47.85 1.27
N GLN A 158 -10.32 47.44 0.60
CA GLN A 158 -11.00 48.26 -0.40
C GLN A 158 -11.56 49.56 0.18
N ALA A 159 -12.25 49.48 1.33
CA ALA A 159 -12.81 50.65 2.01
C ALA A 159 -11.71 51.62 2.46
N LEU A 160 -10.58 51.09 2.95
CA LEU A 160 -9.41 51.87 3.34
C LEU A 160 -8.79 52.56 2.12
N HIS A 161 -8.63 51.85 1.00
CA HIS A 161 -8.11 52.42 -0.25
C HIS A 161 -9.01 53.57 -0.74
N ILE A 162 -10.33 53.36 -0.80
CA ILE A 162 -11.29 54.39 -1.20
C ILE A 162 -11.23 55.59 -0.25
N THR A 163 -11.18 55.36 1.07
CA THR A 163 -11.10 56.40 2.08
C THR A 163 -9.82 57.22 1.90
N LYS A 164 -8.67 56.56 1.72
CA LYS A 164 -7.38 57.22 1.46
C LYS A 164 -7.43 58.09 0.21
N VAL A 165 -8.03 57.61 -0.87
CA VAL A 165 -8.20 58.41 -2.11
C VAL A 165 -9.12 59.60 -1.87
N ARG A 166 -10.25 59.41 -1.18
CA ARG A 166 -11.20 60.49 -0.86
C ARG A 166 -10.59 61.56 0.04
N THR A 167 -9.85 61.17 1.09
CA THR A 167 -9.19 62.12 2.00
C THR A 167 -8.11 62.92 1.29
N LEU A 168 -7.28 62.28 0.44
CA LEU A 168 -6.30 62.98 -0.39
C LEU A 168 -6.96 63.97 -1.36
N ARG A 169 -8.05 63.58 -2.01
CA ARG A 169 -8.82 64.46 -2.90
C ARG A 169 -9.43 65.63 -2.13
N ALA A 170 -10.07 65.38 -0.98
CA ALA A 170 -10.66 66.42 -0.13
C ALA A 170 -9.58 67.39 0.38
N ARG A 171 -8.41 66.88 0.80
CA ARG A 171 -7.28 67.71 1.20
C ARG A 171 -6.79 68.59 0.04
N ARG A 172 -6.69 68.04 -1.17
CA ARG A 172 -6.33 68.79 -2.37
C ARG A 172 -7.37 69.89 -2.66
N LEU A 173 -8.66 69.56 -2.67
CA LEU A 173 -9.74 70.53 -2.88
C LEU A 173 -9.77 71.63 -1.81
N THR A 174 -9.52 71.26 -0.54
CA THR A 174 -9.40 72.22 0.58
C THR A 174 -8.19 73.13 0.41
N SER A 175 -7.05 72.59 -0.03
CA SER A 175 -5.86 73.38 -0.35
C SER A 175 -6.11 74.37 -1.50
N VAL A 176 -6.92 73.99 -2.50
CA VAL A 176 -7.30 74.86 -3.61
C VAL A 176 -8.27 75.95 -3.15
N THR A 177 -9.27 75.61 -2.33
CA THR A 177 -10.30 76.57 -1.85
C THR A 177 -9.78 77.52 -0.77
N ARG A 178 -8.80 77.11 0.04
CA ARG A 178 -8.13 77.99 1.01
C ARG A 178 -7.14 78.96 0.37
N CYS A 179 -6.72 78.71 -0.87
CA CYS A 179 -5.88 79.64 -1.60
C CYS A 179 -6.77 80.71 -2.25
N THR A 180 -6.81 81.90 -1.64
CA THR A 180 -7.58 83.06 -2.14
C THR A 180 -7.26 83.36 -3.60
N PHE A 181 -5.98 83.21 -3.98
CA PHE A 181 -5.51 83.36 -5.34
C PHE A 181 -6.18 82.35 -6.29
N LEU A 182 -6.15 81.04 -6.02
CA LEU A 182 -6.78 80.04 -6.90
C LEU A 182 -8.30 80.17 -6.96
N LYS A 183 -8.94 80.56 -5.85
CA LYS A 183 -10.38 80.87 -5.83
C LYS A 183 -10.71 82.02 -6.78
N PHE A 184 -9.90 83.06 -6.78
CA PHE A 184 -10.02 84.20 -7.67
C PHE A 184 -9.89 83.79 -9.15
N PHE A 185 -8.89 82.96 -9.50
CA PHE A 185 -8.73 82.50 -10.89
C PHE A 185 -9.90 81.67 -11.39
N ASN A 186 -10.51 80.83 -10.55
CA ASN A 186 -11.68 80.06 -10.96
C ASN A 186 -12.88 80.98 -11.25
N ILE A 187 -13.13 81.97 -10.40
CA ILE A 187 -14.20 82.97 -10.62
C ILE A 187 -13.93 83.75 -11.90
N LEU A 188 -12.70 84.25 -12.07
CA LEU A 188 -12.30 84.97 -13.28
C LEU A 188 -12.44 84.11 -14.54
N LEU A 189 -12.09 82.82 -14.48
CA LEU A 189 -12.20 81.90 -15.61
C LEU A 189 -13.67 81.64 -16.00
N ASP A 190 -14.55 81.47 -15.00
CA ASP A 190 -15.98 81.30 -15.21
C ASP A 190 -16.64 82.57 -15.76
N ASP A 191 -16.28 83.75 -15.23
CA ASP A 191 -16.74 85.04 -15.74
C ASP A 191 -16.28 85.27 -17.19
N LEU A 192 -15.01 84.96 -17.49
CA LEU A 192 -14.48 85.05 -18.85
C LEU A 192 -15.17 84.06 -19.80
N ARG A 193 -15.51 82.85 -19.34
CA ARG A 193 -16.25 81.85 -20.13
C ARG A 193 -17.67 82.32 -20.40
N ALA A 194 -18.36 82.87 -19.40
CA ALA A 194 -19.69 83.45 -19.55
C ALA A 194 -19.67 84.61 -20.55
N LEU A 195 -18.71 85.53 -20.40
CA LEU A 195 -18.54 86.66 -21.30
C LEU A 195 -18.19 86.21 -22.72
N TYR A 196 -17.31 85.22 -22.88
CA TYR A 196 -16.98 84.64 -24.17
C TYR A 196 -18.21 84.04 -24.87
N SER A 197 -19.04 83.29 -24.13
CA SER A 197 -20.28 82.71 -24.67
C SER A 197 -21.30 83.78 -25.08
N TYR A 198 -21.43 84.86 -24.30
CA TYR A 198 -22.32 85.98 -24.58
C TYR A 198 -21.86 86.78 -25.82
N VAL A 199 -20.55 87.03 -25.94
CA VAL A 199 -19.99 87.80 -27.07
C VAL A 199 -20.01 87.02 -28.38
N PHE A 200 -19.86 85.69 -28.36
CA PHE A 200 -19.83 84.87 -29.58
C PHE A 200 -21.18 84.24 -29.96
N GLY A 201 -22.16 84.21 -29.06
CA GLY A 201 -23.47 83.54 -29.29
C GLY A 201 -24.51 84.38 -30.03
N GLU A 202 -24.52 85.71 -29.89
CA GLU A 202 -25.61 86.56 -30.40
C GLU A 202 -25.10 87.69 -31.30
N ARG A 203 -25.11 87.44 -32.61
CA ARG A 203 -24.52 88.33 -33.64
C ARG A 203 -25.59 88.94 -34.52
N THR A 204 -26.07 90.14 -34.20
CA THR A 204 -26.54 91.10 -35.23
C THR A 204 -26.65 92.54 -34.70
N ALA A 205 -27.17 92.77 -33.48
CA ALA A 205 -27.47 94.13 -33.00
C ALA A 205 -26.34 94.83 -32.18
N VAL A 206 -25.41 94.08 -31.59
CA VAL A 206 -24.35 94.64 -30.70
C VAL A 206 -22.98 94.74 -31.40
N SER A 207 -22.92 94.37 -32.68
CA SER A 207 -21.65 94.20 -33.41
C SER A 207 -20.82 95.49 -33.54
N SER A 208 -21.46 96.65 -33.72
CA SER A 208 -20.78 97.94 -33.83
C SER A 208 -20.19 98.41 -32.49
N LEU A 209 -20.93 98.22 -31.40
CA LEU A 209 -20.48 98.50 -30.03
C LEU A 209 -19.33 97.57 -29.62
N ILE A 210 -19.44 96.29 -29.98
CA ILE A 210 -18.37 95.30 -29.77
C ILE A 210 -17.14 95.67 -30.61
N SER A 211 -17.31 96.05 -31.87
CA SER A 211 -16.19 96.46 -32.73
C SER A 211 -15.47 97.69 -32.17
N GLN A 212 -16.22 98.70 -31.72
CA GLN A 212 -15.64 99.90 -31.10
C GLN A 212 -14.95 99.60 -29.77
N ALA A 213 -15.53 98.74 -28.93
CA ALA A 213 -14.91 98.28 -27.70
C ALA A 213 -13.63 97.47 -27.97
N MET A 214 -13.65 96.61 -28.98
CA MET A 214 -12.49 95.82 -29.41
C MET A 214 -11.37 96.69 -29.97
N ASP A 215 -11.68 97.75 -30.72
CA ASP A 215 -10.67 98.68 -31.21
C ASP A 215 -10.07 99.54 -30.09
N LYS A 216 -10.88 99.96 -29.10
CA LYS A 216 -10.37 100.58 -27.87
C LYS A 216 -9.50 99.62 -27.06
N LEU A 217 -9.90 98.36 -26.95
CA LEU A 217 -9.12 97.32 -26.28
C LEU A 217 -7.79 97.06 -26.99
N LYS A 218 -7.78 96.98 -28.33
CA LYS A 218 -6.55 96.85 -29.12
C LYS A 218 -5.59 98.01 -28.88
N ARG A 219 -6.10 99.25 -28.85
CA ARG A 219 -5.27 100.44 -28.53
C ARG A 219 -4.72 100.38 -27.11
N CYS A 220 -5.53 99.96 -26.15
CA CYS A 220 -5.08 99.76 -24.77
C CYS A 220 -4.00 98.67 -24.68
N PHE A 221 -4.18 97.55 -25.39
CA PHE A 221 -3.21 96.46 -25.43
C PHE A 221 -1.91 96.88 -26.12
N SER A 222 -1.96 97.66 -27.20
CA SER A 222 -0.74 98.18 -27.85
C SER A 222 0.04 99.10 -26.92
N LEU A 223 -0.65 99.96 -26.16
CA LEU A 223 -0.01 100.82 -25.15
C LEU A 223 0.58 99.97 -24.02
N THR A 224 -0.18 99.02 -23.51
CA THR A 224 0.27 98.09 -22.46
C THR A 224 1.49 97.30 -22.91
N ARG A 225 1.53 96.83 -24.17
CA ARG A 225 2.67 96.13 -24.76
C ARG A 225 3.91 97.01 -24.87
N MET A 226 3.76 98.29 -25.19
CA MET A 226 4.88 99.24 -25.18
C MET A 226 5.45 99.42 -23.77
N TYR A 227 4.58 99.68 -22.77
CA TYR A 227 5.02 99.83 -21.39
C TYR A 227 5.59 98.54 -20.80
N HIS A 228 5.03 97.39 -21.16
CA HIS A 228 5.56 96.08 -20.79
C HIS A 228 6.98 95.87 -21.33
N HIS A 229 7.23 96.23 -22.59
CA HIS A 229 8.56 96.14 -23.17
C HIS A 229 9.56 97.13 -22.53
N GLN A 230 9.13 98.35 -22.21
CA GLN A 230 9.96 99.30 -21.46
C GLN A 230 10.30 98.76 -20.06
N LEU A 231 9.31 98.16 -19.38
CA LEU A 231 9.48 97.57 -18.06
C LEU A 231 10.40 96.35 -18.09
N GLN A 232 10.34 95.52 -19.14
CA GLN A 232 11.31 94.44 -19.36
C GLN A 232 12.75 94.96 -19.41
N GLY A 233 13.00 96.02 -20.19
CA GLY A 233 14.34 96.61 -20.28
C GLY A 233 14.83 97.13 -18.93
N TYR A 234 13.95 97.77 -18.15
CA TYR A 234 14.28 98.24 -16.81
C TYR A 234 14.55 97.10 -15.82
N ILE A 235 13.72 96.06 -15.82
CA ILE A 235 13.88 94.88 -14.95
C ILE A 235 15.18 94.14 -15.30
N LYS A 236 15.45 93.92 -16.59
CA LYS A 236 16.68 93.26 -17.05
C LYS A 236 17.91 94.02 -16.58
N TYR A 237 17.91 95.34 -16.78
CA TYR A 237 18.98 96.21 -16.29
C TYR A 237 19.20 96.10 -14.78
N GLN A 238 18.12 96.08 -13.97
CA GLN A 238 18.24 95.92 -12.52
C GLN A 238 18.67 94.50 -12.09
N MET A 239 18.30 93.47 -12.85
CA MET A 239 18.71 92.09 -12.57
C MET A 239 20.19 91.86 -12.88
N GLU A 240 20.67 92.36 -14.02
CA GLU A 240 22.08 92.26 -14.44
C GLU A 240 23.04 93.03 -13.51
N ARG A 241 22.55 94.12 -12.91
CA ARG A 241 23.32 94.94 -11.97
C ARG A 241 23.44 94.33 -10.57
N ASN A 242 22.66 93.30 -10.27
CA ASN A 242 22.68 92.59 -8.99
C ASN A 242 23.34 91.21 -9.13
N GLU A 243 24.43 90.97 -8.39
CA GLU A 243 25.24 89.74 -8.52
C GLU A 243 24.43 88.44 -8.36
N LEU A 244 23.38 88.46 -7.53
CA LEU A 244 22.53 87.29 -7.26
C LEU A 244 21.52 86.99 -8.38
N THR A 245 21.07 88.00 -9.12
CA THR A 245 20.02 87.85 -10.15
C THR A 245 20.56 87.96 -11.57
N ALA A 246 21.83 88.36 -11.74
CA ALA A 246 22.45 88.53 -13.04
C ALA A 246 22.44 87.24 -13.87
N SER A 247 22.65 86.08 -13.23
CA SER A 247 22.59 84.78 -13.90
C SER A 247 21.17 84.34 -14.33
N LEU A 248 20.13 84.98 -13.79
CA LEU A 248 18.73 84.72 -14.11
C LEU A 248 18.12 85.75 -15.08
N ALA A 249 18.89 86.73 -15.56
CA ALA A 249 18.42 87.82 -16.43
C ALA A 249 18.14 87.37 -17.89
N ASN A 250 17.52 86.21 -18.05
CA ASN A 250 17.09 85.67 -19.34
C ASN A 250 15.83 86.40 -19.83
N ASP A 251 15.73 86.62 -21.13
CA ASP A 251 14.62 87.39 -21.73
C ASP A 251 13.25 86.78 -21.43
N GLU A 252 13.14 85.45 -21.33
CA GLU A 252 11.90 84.76 -20.95
C GLU A 252 11.50 85.06 -19.50
N LEU A 253 12.44 84.97 -18.55
CA LEU A 253 12.16 85.25 -17.14
C LEU A 253 11.84 86.74 -16.93
N VAL A 254 12.57 87.63 -17.60
CA VAL A 254 12.29 89.08 -17.60
C VAL A 254 10.90 89.35 -18.18
N PHE A 255 10.51 88.66 -19.26
CA PHE A 255 9.17 88.77 -19.83
C PHE A 255 8.09 88.38 -18.82
N PHE A 256 8.26 87.24 -18.13
CA PHE A 256 7.31 86.79 -17.11
C PHE A 256 7.25 87.75 -15.92
N LEU A 257 8.39 88.26 -15.46
CA LEU A 257 8.45 89.17 -14.32
C LEU A 257 7.84 90.54 -14.64
N ALA A 258 8.10 91.08 -15.84
CA ALA A 258 7.44 92.29 -16.33
C ALA A 258 5.93 92.10 -16.44
N SER A 259 5.48 90.93 -16.92
CA SER A 259 4.06 90.60 -17.00
C SER A 259 3.44 90.52 -15.60
N ALA A 260 4.12 89.86 -14.67
CA ALA A 260 3.68 89.73 -13.29
C ALA A 260 3.56 91.10 -12.60
N LEU A 261 4.51 92.02 -12.81
CA LEU A 261 4.46 93.36 -12.22
C LEU A 261 3.31 94.24 -12.75
N ILE A 262 2.82 93.97 -13.95
CA ILE A 262 1.62 94.66 -14.49
C ILE A 262 0.34 93.97 -14.02
N ILE A 263 0.31 92.64 -14.11
CA ILE A 263 -0.88 91.85 -13.84
C ILE A 263 -1.16 91.80 -12.33
N PHE A 264 -0.15 91.65 -11.49
CA PHE A 264 -0.32 91.43 -10.05
C PHE A 264 -1.01 92.61 -9.34
N PRO A 265 -0.66 93.89 -9.58
CA PRO A 265 -1.40 95.02 -9.01
C PRO A 265 -2.84 95.11 -9.53
N LEU A 266 -3.06 94.85 -10.82
CA LEU A 266 -4.39 94.86 -11.42
C LEU A 266 -5.28 93.78 -10.79
N MET A 267 -4.75 92.58 -10.65
CA MET A 267 -5.41 91.44 -10.03
C MET A 267 -5.62 91.67 -8.53
N SER A 268 -4.67 92.28 -7.84
CA SER A 268 -4.80 92.62 -6.41
C SER A 268 -5.86 93.70 -6.18
N ALA A 269 -5.87 94.75 -7.00
CA ALA A 269 -6.89 95.79 -6.94
C ALA A 269 -8.28 95.23 -7.25
N TRP A 270 -8.39 94.39 -8.28
CA TRP A 270 -9.65 93.71 -8.59
C TRP A 270 -10.08 92.77 -7.44
N MET A 271 -9.15 92.00 -6.87
CA MET A 271 -9.45 91.12 -5.72
C MET A 271 -9.96 91.93 -4.52
N LEU A 272 -9.42 93.12 -4.25
CA LEU A 272 -9.90 94.01 -3.18
C LEU A 272 -11.28 94.61 -3.48
N LEU A 273 -11.61 94.84 -4.76
CA LEU A 273 -12.90 95.41 -5.17
C LEU A 273 -14.01 94.36 -5.35
N SER A 274 -13.64 93.09 -5.57
CA SER A 274 -14.57 91.97 -5.81
C SER A 274 -14.75 91.05 -4.60
N SER A 275 -13.94 91.22 -3.54
CA SER A 275 -14.13 90.58 -2.24
C SER A 275 -15.22 91.26 -1.43
#